data_AF-A0A4R7G9X7-F1
#
_entry.id   AF-A0A4R7G9X7-F1
#
_cell.length_a   1.000
_cell.length_b   1.000
_cell.length_c   1.000
_cell.angle_alpha   90.00
_cell.angle_beta   90.00
_cell.angle_gamma   90.00
#
_symmetry.space_group_name_H-M   'P 1'
#
loop_
_entity.id
_entity.type
_entity.pdbx_description
1 polymer ?
#
loop_
_entity_poly.entity_id
_entity_poly.type
_entity_poly.pdbx_seq_one_letter_code
_entity_poly.pdbx_strand_id
1 'polypeptide(L)'
;MHYVDYLVVGGELHGKVFNGLYDSQQIELPRDMQPMAQFCERDKPAPVSEVLTDKYSVQVHEYEGHYYLLATSGDISAQDIDVMIRNSKPANYK
;
A
#
# COMPACT_ATOMS: atom_id res chain seq x y z
N MET A 1 1.88 19.01 -1.51
CA MET A 1 1.74 17.55 -1.69
C MET A 1 3.08 16.94 -1.32
N HIS A 2 3.13 16.13 -0.28
CA HIS A 2 4.37 15.54 0.24
C HIS A 2 4.35 14.03 -0.01
N TYR A 3 5.47 13.49 -0.47
CA TYR A 3 5.66 12.05 -0.60
C TYR A 3 6.16 11.49 0.72
N VAL A 4 5.61 10.33 1.09
CA VAL A 4 5.88 9.66 2.35
C VAL A 4 5.96 8.15 2.10
N ASP A 5 6.63 7.46 3.01
CA ASP A 5 6.72 6.01 3.01
C ASP A 5 5.63 5.42 3.90
N TYR A 6 4.86 4.50 3.33
CA TYR A 6 3.85 3.70 4.01
C TYR A 6 4.35 2.27 4.16
N LEU A 7 4.42 1.78 5.39
CA LEU A 7 4.62 0.36 5.64
C LEU A 7 3.29 -0.38 5.51
N VAL A 8 3.20 -1.27 4.54
CA VAL A 8 1.96 -2.02 4.29
C VAL A 8 1.84 -3.19 5.26
N VAL A 9 0.71 -3.25 5.96
CA VAL A 9 0.41 -4.26 6.97
C VAL A 9 -0.88 -4.99 6.58
N GLY A 10 -0.70 -6.22 6.12
CA GLY A 10 -1.78 -7.12 5.73
C GLY A 10 -2.04 -7.11 4.22
N GLY A 11 -2.93 -7.99 3.79
CA GLY A 11 -3.20 -8.21 2.36
C GLY A 11 -2.01 -8.79 1.59
N GLU A 12 -2.06 -8.66 0.26
CA GLU A 12 -1.05 -9.20 -0.66
C GLU A 12 0.31 -8.50 -0.54
N LEU A 13 0.29 -7.19 -0.23
CA LEU A 13 1.49 -6.34 -0.15
C LEU A 13 2.11 -6.27 1.25
N HIS A 14 1.73 -7.17 2.16
CA HIS A 14 2.21 -7.17 3.55
C HIS A 14 3.75 -7.12 3.64
N GLY A 15 4.28 -6.19 4.43
CA GLY A 15 5.71 -6.00 4.66
C GLY A 15 6.41 -5.10 3.64
N LYS A 16 5.75 -4.72 2.54
CA LYS A 16 6.31 -3.79 1.55
C LYS A 16 6.24 -2.34 2.05
N VAL A 17 7.20 -1.54 1.62
CA VAL A 17 7.16 -0.09 1.78
C VAL A 17 6.67 0.52 0.47
N PHE A 18 5.62 1.32 0.54
CA PHE A 18 5.06 2.04 -0.58
C PHE A 18 5.36 3.53 -0.44
N ASN A 19 6.00 4.12 -1.46
CA ASN A 19 6.21 5.56 -1.52
C ASN A 19 5.07 6.21 -2.32
N GLY A 20 4.35 7.13 -1.68
CA GLY A 20 3.17 7.75 -2.29
C GLY A 20 2.84 9.11 -1.71
N LEU A 21 1.82 9.76 -2.27
CA LEU A 21 1.31 11.01 -1.73
C LEU A 21 0.71 10.78 -0.34
N TYR A 22 0.98 11.71 0.57
CA TYR A 22 0.37 11.70 1.89
C TYR A 22 -1.15 11.83 1.81
N ASP A 23 -1.87 10.82 2.30
CA ASP A 23 -3.30 10.80 2.54
C ASP A 23 -3.52 10.31 3.98
N SER A 24 -4.30 11.04 4.76
CA SER A 24 -4.51 10.75 6.18
C SER A 24 -5.58 9.67 6.42
N GLN A 25 -6.35 9.30 5.40
CA GLN A 25 -7.48 8.37 5.55
C GLN A 25 -7.18 7.02 4.91
N GLN A 26 -6.88 7.02 3.62
CA GLN A 26 -6.79 5.80 2.84
C GLN A 26 -5.89 5.97 1.63
N ILE A 27 -5.22 4.89 1.25
CA ILE A 27 -4.46 4.80 0.01
C ILE A 27 -4.95 3.61 -0.82
N GLU A 28 -4.96 3.77 -2.13
CA GLU A 28 -5.27 2.71 -3.09
C GLU A 28 -3.95 2.17 -3.64
N LEU A 29 -3.69 0.89 -3.39
CA LEU A 29 -2.49 0.22 -3.88
C LEU A 29 -2.88 -0.78 -4.97
N PRO A 30 -2.18 -0.81 -6.12
CA PRO A 30 -2.42 -1.82 -7.14
C PRO A 30 -2.05 -3.20 -6.61
N ARG A 31 -2.87 -4.20 -6.92
CA ARG A 31 -2.55 -5.62 -6.68
C ARG A 31 -1.33 -6.04 -7.47
N ASP A 32 -0.55 -6.98 -6.95
CA ASP A 32 0.57 -7.55 -7.70
C ASP A 32 0.05 -8.34 -8.91
N MET A 33 -1.05 -9.08 -8.73
CA MET A 33 -1.72 -9.77 -9.83
C MET A 33 -2.76 -8.89 -10.53
N GLN A 34 -2.39 -8.41 -11.73
CA GLN A 34 -3.29 -7.71 -12.63
C GLN A 34 -3.92 -8.67 -13.66
N PRO A 35 -5.19 -8.45 -14.04
CA PRO A 35 -5.83 -9.23 -15.08
C PRO A 35 -5.06 -9.06 -16.41
N MET A 36 -4.92 -10.16 -17.14
CA MET A 36 -4.30 -10.10 -18.46
C MET A 36 -5.15 -9.25 -19.41
N ALA A 37 -4.47 -8.45 -20.23
CA ALA A 37 -5.13 -7.70 -21.30
C ALA A 37 -5.92 -8.65 -22.21
N GLN A 38 -7.14 -8.26 -22.57
CA GLN A 38 -7.96 -9.04 -23.49
C GLN A 38 -7.43 -8.90 -24.91
N PHE A 39 -7.30 -10.04 -25.62
CA PHE A 39 -7.01 -10.03 -27.04
C PHE A 39 -8.19 -9.45 -27.82
N CYS A 40 -7.94 -8.36 -28.54
CA CYS A 40 -8.97 -7.65 -29.30
C CYS A 40 -8.85 -7.96 -30.79
N GLU A 41 -10.00 -8.02 -31.47
CA GLU A 41 -10.03 -8.01 -32.93
C GLU A 41 -9.50 -6.65 -33.45
N ARG A 42 -8.81 -6.68 -34.60
CA ARG A 42 -8.13 -5.51 -35.17
C ARG A 42 -9.05 -4.29 -35.36
N ASP A 43 -10.30 -4.54 -35.75
CA ASP A 43 -11.24 -3.49 -36.17
C ASP A 43 -12.27 -3.14 -35.08
N LYS A 44 -12.09 -3.65 -33.85
CA LYS A 44 -12.93 -3.29 -32.70
C LYS A 44 -12.14 -2.42 -31.71
N PRO A 45 -12.79 -1.40 -31.11
CA PRO A 45 -12.15 -0.65 -30.03
C PRO A 45 -11.84 -1.59 -28.87
N ALA A 46 -10.60 -1.53 -28.38
CA ALA A 46 -10.16 -2.33 -27.26
C ALA A 46 -10.91 -1.90 -25.98
N PRO A 47 -11.35 -2.85 -25.13
CA PRO A 47 -11.89 -2.52 -23.84
C PRO A 47 -10.79 -1.94 -22.96
N VAL A 48 -11.15 -0.93 -22.15
CA VAL A 48 -10.24 -0.36 -21.15
C VAL A 48 -10.03 -1.40 -20.07
N SER A 49 -8.77 -1.76 -19.83
CA SER A 49 -8.42 -2.64 -18.72
C SER A 49 -8.37 -1.81 -17.44
N GLU A 50 -9.22 -2.15 -16.47
CA GLU A 50 -9.20 -1.53 -15.14
C GLU A 50 -8.09 -2.15 -14.29
N VAL A 51 -7.26 -1.31 -13.66
CA VAL A 51 -6.24 -1.76 -12.71
C VAL A 51 -6.95 -2.18 -11.44
N LEU A 52 -6.70 -3.42 -10.98
CA LEU A 52 -7.22 -3.87 -9.70
C LEU A 52 -6.41 -3.24 -8.58
N THR A 53 -7.09 -2.49 -7.72
CA THR A 53 -6.51 -1.83 -6.54
C THR A 53 -7.21 -2.28 -5.27
N ASP A 54 -6.45 -2.38 -4.18
CA ASP A 54 -6.99 -2.58 -2.83
C ASP A 54 -6.86 -1.30 -2.01
N LYS A 55 -7.85 -1.09 -1.14
CA LYS A 55 -7.90 0.05 -0.22
C LYS A 55 -7.25 -0.32 1.10
N TYR A 56 -6.30 0.51 1.51
CA TYR A 56 -5.61 0.40 2.79
C TYR A 56 -5.93 1.63 3.65
N SER A 57 -6.31 1.41 4.91
CA SER A 57 -6.52 2.49 5.86
C SER A 57 -5.17 2.95 6.43
N VAL A 58 -4.96 4.27 6.46
CA VAL A 58 -3.71 4.85 6.97
C VAL A 58 -3.79 5.00 8.48
N GLN A 59 -2.77 4.50 9.17
CA GLN A 59 -2.61 4.64 10.62
C GLN A 59 -1.21 5.18 10.92
N VAL A 60 -1.06 5.95 11.99
CA VAL A 60 0.24 6.42 12.45
C VAL A 60 0.66 5.56 13.64
N HIS A 61 1.87 5.02 13.60
CA HIS A 61 2.45 4.24 14.70
C HIS A 61 3.73 4.92 15.19
N GLU A 62 3.86 5.03 16.50
CA GLU A 62 5.04 5.58 17.15
C GLU A 62 5.98 4.45 17.54
N TYR A 63 7.24 4.56 17.11
CA TYR A 63 8.26 3.57 17.42
C TYR A 63 9.62 4.26 17.63
N GLU A 64 10.30 3.95 18.74
CA GLU A 64 11.60 4.56 19.11
C GLU A 64 11.64 6.10 19.05
N GLY A 65 10.51 6.76 19.32
CA GLY A 65 10.38 8.23 19.28
C GLY A 65 10.19 8.83 17.88
N HIS A 66 10.03 7.97 16.86
CA HIS A 66 9.72 8.36 15.49
C HIS A 66 8.29 7.94 15.11
N TYR A 67 7.68 8.69 14.21
CA TYR A 67 6.35 8.39 13.67
C TYR A 67 6.48 7.70 12.32
N TYR A 68 5.79 6.58 12.14
CA TYR A 68 5.74 5.82 10.90
C TYR A 68 4.30 5.73 10.40
N LEU A 69 4.12 5.76 9.08
CA LEU A 69 2.82 5.57 8.45
C LEU A 69 2.64 4.10 8.10
N LEU A 70 1.51 3.55 8.52
CA LEU A 70 1.09 2.19 8.23
C LEU A 70 -0.09 2.22 7.26
N ALA A 71 -0.02 1.40 6.22
CA ALA A 71 -1.14 1.14 5.32
C ALA A 71 -1.73 -0.22 5.67
N THR A 72 -2.87 -0.23 6.33
CA THR A 72 -3.46 -1.42 6.97
C THR A 72 -4.64 -1.95 6.17
N SER A 73 -4.67 -3.27 5.94
CA SER A 73 -5.83 -3.96 5.35
C SER A 73 -6.46 -4.87 6.38
N GLY A 74 -7.39 -4.31 7.18
CA GLY A 74 -8.15 -5.05 8.18
C GLY A 74 -7.53 -5.05 9.58
N ASP A 75 -7.81 -6.08 10.36
CA ASP A 75 -7.32 -6.21 11.75
C ASP A 75 -5.83 -6.57 11.77
N ILE A 76 -5.03 -5.69 12.38
CA ILE A 76 -3.57 -5.82 12.49
C ILE A 76 -3.12 -6.19 13.90
N SER A 77 -4.04 -6.49 14.82
CA SER A 77 -3.74 -6.73 16.25
C SER A 77 -2.79 -7.92 16.50
N ALA A 78 -2.69 -8.86 15.55
CA ALA A 78 -1.81 -10.03 15.64
C ALA A 78 -0.42 -9.80 15.02
N GLN A 79 -0.16 -8.63 14.43
CA GLN A 79 1.08 -8.33 13.71
C GLN A 79 2.08 -7.57 14.58
N ASP A 80 3.34 -7.96 14.54
CA ASP A 80 4.43 -7.27 15.23
C ASP A 80 4.96 -6.12 14.37
N ILE A 81 4.31 -4.96 14.49
CA ILE A 81 4.62 -3.75 13.71
C ILE A 81 6.06 -3.28 13.93
N ASP A 82 6.56 -3.39 15.16
CA ASP A 82 7.89 -2.94 15.54
C ASP A 82 8.97 -3.77 14.81
N VAL A 83 8.78 -5.09 14.72
CA VAL A 83 9.66 -5.97 13.93
C VAL A 83 9.57 -5.64 12.44
N MET A 84 8.38 -5.33 11.92
CA MET A 84 8.21 -4.94 10.52
C MET A 84 8.94 -3.63 10.20
N ILE A 85 8.86 -2.62 11.07
CA ILE A 85 9.60 -1.35 10.92
C ILE A 85 11.10 -1.60 10.90
N ARG A 86 11.62 -2.45 11.80
CA ARG A 86 13.05 -2.81 11.84
C ARG A 86 13.53 -3.49 10.56
N ASN A 87 12.72 -4.38 9.99
CA ASN A 87 13.08 -5.16 8.81
C ASN A 87 12.99 -4.32 7.53
N SER A 88 11.89 -3.59 7.37
CA SER A 88 11.58 -2.86 6.13
C SER A 88 12.19 -1.45 6.09
N LYS A 89 12.58 -0.90 7.24
CA LYS A 89 13.22 0.43 7.39
C LYS A 89 12.52 1.56 6.59
N PRO A 90 11.19 1.76 6.76
CA PRO A 90 10.50 2.87 6.13
C PRO A 90 11.02 4.22 6.64
N ALA A 91 10.97 5.27 5.81
CA ALA A 91 11.29 6.61 6.27
C ALA A 91 10.35 7.07 7.40
N ASN A 92 10.89 7.83 8.35
CA ASN A 92 10.10 8.48 9.38
C ASN A 92 9.26 9.61 8.77
N TYR A 93 8.03 9.74 9.25
CA TYR A 93 7.08 10.77 8.82
C TYR A 93 7.35 12.13 9.49
N LYS A 94 8.00 12.14 10.66
CA LYS A 94 8.37 13.33 11.43
C LYS A 94 9.73 13.17 12.11
#